data_AF-A0A947AIW5-F1
#
_entry.id   AF-A0A947AIW5-F1
#
_cell.length_a   1.000
_cell.length_b   1.000
_cell.length_c   1.000
_cell.angle_alpha   90.00
_cell.angle_beta   90.00
_cell.angle_gamma   90.00
#
_symmetry.space_group_name_H-M   'P 1'
#
loop_
_entity.id
_entity.type
_entity.pdbx_description
1 polymer ?
#
loop_
_entity_poly.entity_id
_entity_poly.type
_entity_poly.pdbx_seq_one_letter_code
_entity_poly.pdbx_strand_id
1 'polypeptide(L)'
;MQTGLNIYTSNRLEILAKQLAQTAREPLSSPFIPETIVVQSLGMERWISMELARHNGISANCYFPFPNKFLQDIFAKMIPDLPDDSPFDSAVMAFKIMKILPECLFVPGFESIKTYLQDDINRLKLFQLAEKIADTFEQYLVFRPEMIFAWEEGRQEKDPAHRWQAHLWRELVTGNEEKHRAYLRKALFEKIRKNEVPHKVLPQRVSLFGISYLPPFHLDAFSQLAQLTAVNFFILNPCMEYWADIAADFEIKNIKSKYSETKKIKEKYNETNISFDELHLEQGNSLLASMGRLGRDFFKLISDFDCEIVELFEDQSCHNILSGIQSDILYLREGNHKKESRDVAQAEMEDLSVQVHSCHSPMREIEVLHDNLLAMFENDPKLLPKDIIVMTPDIETYAPYIHAVFHAQPDETLRIPFSIADRSIKKQSRIIETFLLILDLKQSRLEVSSILALLESPAVRAMFDLTDSDMEWVELWIKETNIRWGYDALSKKKMGIPAFQE
;
A
#
# COMPACT_ATOMS: atom_id res chain seq x y z
N MET A 1 24.58 -20.19 12.17
CA MET A 1 23.55 -19.14 12.29
C MET A 1 22.57 -19.59 13.34
N GLN A 2 22.27 -18.73 14.30
CA GLN A 2 21.35 -19.02 15.39
C GLN A 2 19.93 -18.94 14.82
N THR A 3 19.16 -20.02 14.91
CA THR A 3 17.73 -20.03 14.57
C THR A 3 17.00 -19.19 15.62
N GLY A 4 16.05 -18.36 15.20
CA GLY A 4 15.35 -17.46 16.09
C GLY A 4 14.77 -16.26 15.35
N LEU A 5 13.86 -15.57 16.04
CA LEU A 5 13.29 -14.31 15.60
C LEU A 5 14.07 -13.18 16.26
N ASN A 6 14.83 -12.45 15.45
CA ASN A 6 15.63 -11.30 15.88
C ASN A 6 14.99 -10.03 15.38
N ILE A 7 14.83 -9.03 16.24
CA ILE A 7 14.21 -7.75 15.91
C ILE A 7 15.22 -6.64 16.17
N TYR A 8 15.65 -5.97 15.10
CA TYR A 8 16.51 -4.80 15.14
C TYR A 8 15.63 -3.56 15.02
N THR A 9 15.65 -2.71 16.03
CA THR A 9 14.92 -1.43 16.05
C THR A 9 15.87 -0.25 15.98
N SER A 10 15.48 0.82 15.30
CA SER A 10 16.25 2.07 15.26
C SER A 10 15.35 3.22 14.85
N ASN A 11 15.72 4.44 15.21
CA ASN A 11 15.10 5.68 14.73
C ASN A 11 15.60 6.11 13.34
N ARG A 12 16.59 5.41 12.76
CA ARG A 12 17.15 5.70 11.42
C ARG A 12 17.22 4.46 10.55
N LEU A 13 16.70 4.54 9.32
CA LEU A 13 16.76 3.43 8.37
C LEU A 13 18.20 3.12 7.94
N GLU A 14 19.07 4.12 7.90
CA GLU A 14 20.47 4.00 7.51
C GLU A 14 21.26 3.10 8.47
N ILE A 15 20.93 3.16 9.78
CA ILE A 15 21.55 2.30 10.79
C ILE A 15 21.09 0.86 10.59
N LEU A 16 19.80 0.65 10.36
CA LEU A 16 19.24 -0.66 10.07
C LEU A 16 19.82 -1.24 8.77
N ALA A 17 19.98 -0.44 7.72
CA ALA A 17 20.58 -0.87 6.46
C ALA A 17 22.05 -1.27 6.64
N LYS A 18 22.79 -0.52 7.46
CA LYS A 18 24.16 -0.90 7.86
C LYS A 18 24.18 -2.21 8.65
N GLN A 19 23.22 -2.43 9.55
CA GLN A 19 23.10 -3.69 10.28
C GLN A 19 22.74 -4.86 9.34
N LEU A 20 21.80 -4.67 8.42
CA LEU A 20 21.47 -5.65 7.38
C LEU A 20 22.70 -5.99 6.53
N ALA A 21 23.49 -4.98 6.14
CA ALA A 21 24.72 -5.18 5.40
C ALA A 21 25.74 -6.01 6.19
N GLN A 22 25.83 -5.82 7.51
CA GLN A 22 26.67 -6.66 8.38
C GLN A 22 26.17 -8.10 8.45
N THR A 23 24.85 -8.32 8.60
CA THR A 23 24.25 -9.66 8.57
C THR A 23 24.54 -10.36 7.24
N ALA A 24 24.43 -9.65 6.12
CA ALA A 24 24.69 -10.17 4.79
C ALA A 24 26.18 -10.46 4.50
N ARG A 25 27.12 -9.95 5.31
CA ARG A 25 28.56 -10.27 5.17
C ARG A 25 28.90 -11.69 5.61
N GLU A 26 28.13 -12.26 6.54
CA GLU A 26 28.28 -13.67 6.87
C GLU A 26 27.82 -14.49 5.67
N PRO A 27 28.68 -15.27 5.00
CA PRO A 27 28.30 -15.92 3.75
C PRO A 27 27.23 -16.99 3.96
N LEU A 28 26.30 -17.10 3.01
CA LEU A 28 25.41 -18.26 2.88
C LEU A 28 26.22 -19.50 2.48
N SER A 29 25.62 -20.69 2.60
CA SER A 29 26.33 -21.95 2.27
C SER A 29 26.79 -22.09 0.81
N SER A 30 26.21 -21.31 -0.11
CA SER A 30 26.57 -21.32 -1.54
C SER A 30 26.34 -19.94 -2.16
N PRO A 31 27.23 -19.48 -3.07
CA PRO A 31 27.08 -18.19 -3.74
C PRO A 31 25.88 -18.12 -4.69
N PHE A 32 25.31 -19.26 -5.09
CA PHE A 32 24.14 -19.33 -5.96
C PHE A 32 22.81 -19.27 -5.21
N ILE A 33 22.83 -19.33 -3.87
CA ILE A 33 21.62 -19.15 -3.06
C ILE A 33 21.40 -17.65 -2.90
N PRO A 34 20.20 -17.14 -3.25
CA PRO A 34 19.96 -15.72 -3.12
C PRO A 34 19.76 -15.29 -1.66
N GLU A 35 20.27 -14.12 -1.32
CA GLU A 35 19.99 -13.46 -0.04
C GLU A 35 18.54 -12.96 -0.05
N THR A 36 17.70 -13.45 0.86
CA THR A 36 16.25 -13.17 0.83
C THR A 36 15.90 -11.99 1.74
N ILE A 37 15.47 -10.89 1.14
CA ILE A 37 15.14 -9.64 1.84
C ILE A 37 13.71 -9.24 1.51
N VAL A 38 12.76 -9.49 2.41
CA VAL A 38 11.36 -9.14 2.24
C VAL A 38 11.16 -7.64 2.41
N VAL A 39 10.53 -6.99 1.45
CA VAL A 39 10.25 -5.54 1.42
C VAL A 39 8.78 -5.26 1.09
N GLN A 40 8.31 -4.03 1.31
CA GLN A 40 6.92 -3.65 0.97
C GLN A 40 6.80 -2.69 -0.22
N SER A 41 7.92 -2.26 -0.82
CA SER A 41 7.88 -1.40 -2.00
C SER A 41 9.11 -1.60 -2.89
N LEU A 42 8.94 -1.34 -4.19
CA LEU A 42 10.05 -1.34 -5.16
C LEU A 42 11.05 -0.22 -4.88
N GLY A 43 10.60 0.88 -4.28
CA GLY A 43 11.50 1.95 -3.82
C GLY A 43 12.46 1.45 -2.75
N MET A 44 11.94 0.69 -1.79
CA MET A 44 12.74 0.08 -0.72
C MET A 44 13.71 -0.98 -1.26
N GLU A 45 13.28 -1.82 -2.20
CA GLU A 45 14.18 -2.77 -2.91
C GLU A 45 15.39 -2.06 -3.52
N ARG A 46 15.14 -0.99 -4.29
CA ARG A 46 16.20 -0.22 -4.95
C ARG A 46 17.12 0.44 -3.94
N TRP A 47 16.54 1.08 -2.92
CA TRP A 47 17.31 1.76 -1.88
C TRP A 47 18.21 0.79 -1.09
N ILE A 48 17.66 -0.35 -0.64
CA ILE A 48 18.45 -1.39 0.05
C ILE A 48 19.54 -1.94 -0.86
N SER A 49 19.23 -2.21 -2.13
CA SER A 49 20.23 -2.72 -3.08
C SER A 49 21.43 -1.77 -3.21
N MET A 50 21.17 -0.46 -3.25
CA MET A 50 22.20 0.58 -3.26
C MET A 50 22.95 0.67 -1.94
N GLU A 51 22.27 0.62 -0.80
CA GLU A 51 22.91 0.68 0.53
C GLU A 51 23.77 -0.55 0.82
N LEU A 52 23.32 -1.75 0.43
CA LEU A 52 24.12 -2.97 0.50
C LEU A 52 25.39 -2.84 -0.36
N ALA A 53 25.26 -2.34 -1.60
CA ALA A 53 26.41 -2.09 -2.46
C ALA A 53 27.36 -1.04 -1.88
N ARG A 54 26.82 0.02 -1.25
CA ARG A 54 27.62 1.07 -0.60
C ARG A 54 28.43 0.53 0.59
N HIS A 55 27.84 -0.34 1.40
CA HIS A 55 28.48 -0.88 2.60
C HIS A 55 29.36 -2.11 2.36
N ASN A 56 29.00 -2.96 1.40
CA ASN A 56 29.69 -4.23 1.11
C ASN A 56 30.50 -4.19 -0.19
N GLY A 57 30.44 -3.10 -0.95
CA GLY A 57 31.11 -2.92 -2.25
C GLY A 57 30.33 -3.46 -3.44
N ILE A 58 29.40 -4.39 -3.20
CA ILE A 58 28.53 -5.01 -4.22
C ILE A 58 27.22 -5.48 -3.59
N SER A 59 26.13 -5.42 -4.35
CA SER A 59 24.87 -6.10 -4.06
C SER A 59 24.53 -6.97 -5.27
N ALA A 60 24.48 -8.29 -5.07
CA ALA A 60 24.24 -9.25 -6.14
C ALA A 60 23.53 -10.49 -5.59
N ASN A 61 22.73 -11.14 -6.44
CA ASN A 61 21.94 -12.32 -6.09
C ASN A 61 21.04 -12.11 -4.86
N CYS A 62 20.43 -10.92 -4.71
CA CYS A 62 19.42 -10.66 -3.70
C CYS A 62 18.02 -10.92 -4.28
N TYR A 63 17.16 -11.56 -3.48
CA TYR A 63 15.75 -11.76 -3.82
C TYR A 63 14.90 -10.86 -2.91
N PHE A 64 14.10 -9.98 -3.52
CA PHE A 64 13.27 -8.99 -2.82
C PHE A 64 11.77 -9.26 -2.93
N PRO A 65 11.24 -10.35 -2.35
CA PRO A 65 9.82 -10.64 -2.41
C PRO A 65 9.01 -9.70 -1.50
N PHE A 66 7.77 -9.44 -1.88
CA PHE A 66 6.79 -8.88 -0.94
C PHE A 66 6.29 -9.96 0.04
N PRO A 67 5.78 -9.61 1.23
CA PRO A 67 5.40 -10.59 2.25
C PRO A 67 4.46 -11.70 1.74
N ASN A 68 3.44 -11.34 0.95
CA ASN A 68 2.52 -12.30 0.34
C ASN A 68 3.23 -13.25 -0.64
N LYS A 69 4.08 -12.71 -1.51
CA LYS A 69 4.82 -13.50 -2.50
C LYS A 69 5.81 -14.44 -1.82
N PHE A 70 6.51 -13.97 -0.80
CA PHE A 70 7.40 -14.80 -0.01
C PHE A 70 6.67 -16.00 0.60
N LEU A 71 5.55 -15.78 1.29
CA LEU A 71 4.77 -16.88 1.88
C LEU A 71 4.23 -17.83 0.80
N GLN A 72 3.77 -17.31 -0.34
CA GLN A 72 3.33 -18.14 -1.47
C GLN A 72 4.46 -19.04 -1.98
N ASP A 73 5.68 -18.51 -2.13
CA ASP A 73 6.84 -19.28 -2.57
C ASP A 73 7.20 -20.36 -1.55
N ILE A 74 7.04 -20.10 -0.25
CA ILE A 74 7.21 -21.10 0.80
C ILE A 74 6.11 -22.17 0.69
N PHE A 75 4.84 -21.78 0.55
CA PHE A 75 3.72 -22.72 0.40
C PHE A 75 3.91 -23.65 -0.81
N ALA A 76 4.25 -23.09 -1.97
CA ALA A 76 4.47 -23.85 -3.20
C ALA A 76 5.59 -24.89 -3.08
N LYS A 77 6.65 -24.60 -2.31
CA LYS A 77 7.75 -25.57 -2.12
C LYS A 77 7.43 -26.68 -1.11
N MET A 78 6.48 -26.47 -0.20
CA MET A 78 6.18 -27.45 0.87
C MET A 78 4.92 -28.28 0.61
N ILE A 79 3.99 -27.76 -0.20
CA ILE A 79 2.72 -28.41 -0.50
C ILE A 79 2.80 -28.87 -1.96
N PRO A 80 2.93 -30.18 -2.22
CA PRO A 80 2.89 -30.73 -3.57
C PRO A 80 1.59 -30.33 -4.28
N ASP A 81 1.65 -30.14 -5.60
CA ASP A 81 0.49 -29.85 -6.46
C ASP A 81 -0.24 -28.52 -6.22
N LEU A 82 0.40 -27.56 -5.54
CA LEU A 82 -0.12 -26.20 -5.49
C LEU A 82 0.02 -25.53 -6.88
N PRO A 83 -1.06 -25.02 -7.48
CA PRO A 83 -0.97 -24.30 -8.75
C PRO A 83 -0.16 -23.01 -8.60
N ASP A 84 0.54 -22.63 -9.66
CA ASP A 84 1.32 -21.36 -9.70
C ASP A 84 0.42 -20.15 -9.44
N ASP A 85 -0.78 -20.15 -10.05
CA ASP A 85 -1.81 -19.14 -9.84
C ASP A 85 -2.84 -19.63 -8.81
N SER A 86 -3.06 -18.82 -7.76
CA SER A 86 -3.98 -19.21 -6.70
C SER A 86 -5.43 -19.11 -7.19
N PRO A 87 -6.26 -20.17 -7.01
CA PRO A 87 -7.68 -20.11 -7.34
C PRO A 87 -8.47 -19.09 -6.49
N PHE A 88 -7.83 -18.51 -5.47
CA PHE A 88 -8.37 -17.55 -4.52
C PHE A 88 -7.70 -16.17 -4.58
N ASP A 89 -6.99 -15.84 -5.66
CA ASP A 89 -6.59 -14.46 -5.90
C ASP A 89 -7.83 -13.61 -6.20
N SER A 90 -7.88 -12.35 -5.72
CA SER A 90 -9.10 -11.51 -5.78
C SER A 90 -9.69 -11.41 -7.19
N ALA A 91 -8.85 -11.17 -8.21
CA ALA A 91 -9.29 -11.11 -9.60
C ALA A 91 -9.93 -12.43 -10.08
N VAL A 92 -9.36 -13.57 -9.72
CA VAL A 92 -9.89 -14.90 -10.09
C VAL A 92 -11.20 -15.17 -9.34
N MET A 93 -11.25 -14.85 -8.04
CA MET A 93 -12.45 -14.96 -7.23
C MET A 93 -13.58 -14.08 -7.78
N ALA A 94 -13.31 -12.87 -8.24
CA ALA A 94 -14.31 -11.98 -8.82
C ALA A 94 -15.01 -12.64 -10.01
N PHE A 95 -14.27 -13.24 -10.94
CA PHE A 95 -14.87 -13.96 -12.07
C PHE A 95 -15.63 -15.23 -11.65
N LYS A 96 -15.12 -15.98 -10.67
CA LYS A 96 -15.83 -17.14 -10.12
C LYS A 96 -17.14 -16.73 -9.45
N ILE A 97 -17.10 -15.69 -8.62
CA ILE A 97 -18.26 -15.10 -7.94
C ILE A 97 -19.27 -14.61 -8.98
N MET A 98 -18.82 -13.91 -10.03
CA MET A 98 -19.67 -13.46 -11.13
C MET A 98 -20.40 -14.62 -11.82
N LYS A 99 -19.79 -15.81 -11.88
CA LYS A 99 -20.39 -17.02 -12.43
C LYS A 99 -21.43 -17.65 -11.48
N ILE A 100 -21.11 -17.79 -10.19
CA ILE A 100 -21.95 -18.52 -9.21
C ILE A 100 -23.07 -17.67 -8.61
N LEU A 101 -22.84 -16.36 -8.42
CA LEU A 101 -23.74 -15.47 -7.70
C LEU A 101 -25.16 -15.43 -8.30
N PRO A 102 -25.38 -15.43 -9.64
CA PRO A 102 -26.71 -15.48 -10.23
C PRO A 102 -27.55 -16.70 -9.80
N GLU A 103 -26.92 -17.85 -9.62
CA GLU A 103 -27.59 -19.08 -9.16
C GLU A 103 -27.91 -19.00 -7.66
N CYS A 104 -27.05 -18.37 -6.87
CA CYS A 104 -27.29 -18.16 -5.43
C CYS A 104 -28.44 -17.18 -5.12
N LEU A 105 -28.86 -16.33 -6.07
CA LEU A 105 -29.96 -15.36 -5.86
C LEU A 105 -31.31 -16.00 -5.50
N PHE A 106 -31.47 -17.31 -5.74
CA PHE A 106 -32.68 -18.06 -5.39
C PHE A 106 -32.63 -18.68 -3.98
N VAL A 107 -31.49 -18.59 -3.30
CA VAL A 107 -31.30 -19.10 -1.94
C VAL A 107 -31.75 -18.05 -0.91
N PRO A 108 -32.42 -18.45 0.20
CA PRO A 108 -32.77 -17.53 1.28
C PRO A 108 -31.54 -16.79 1.83
N GLY A 109 -31.64 -15.47 2.02
CA GLY A 109 -30.57 -14.61 2.51
C GLY A 109 -29.92 -13.72 1.44
N PHE A 110 -30.16 -13.97 0.14
CA PHE A 110 -29.65 -13.16 -0.97
C PHE A 110 -30.62 -12.06 -1.43
N GLU A 111 -31.67 -11.75 -0.67
CA GLU A 111 -32.75 -10.85 -1.10
C GLU A 111 -32.25 -9.42 -1.40
N SER A 112 -31.30 -8.91 -0.60
CA SER A 112 -30.69 -7.59 -0.79
C SER A 112 -29.87 -7.50 -2.08
N ILE A 113 -29.06 -8.53 -2.34
CA ILE A 113 -28.25 -8.64 -3.57
C ILE A 113 -29.16 -8.82 -4.78
N LYS A 114 -30.18 -9.66 -4.66
CA LYS A 114 -31.17 -9.88 -5.72
C LYS A 114 -31.83 -8.57 -6.11
N THR A 115 -32.23 -7.74 -5.14
CA THR A 115 -32.84 -6.43 -5.37
C THR A 115 -31.86 -5.48 -6.06
N TYR A 116 -30.60 -5.44 -5.62
CA TYR A 116 -29.57 -4.60 -6.21
C TYR A 116 -29.28 -4.91 -7.70
N LEU A 117 -29.34 -6.19 -8.07
CA LEU A 117 -29.03 -6.68 -9.42
C LEU A 117 -30.21 -6.68 -10.40
N GLN A 118 -31.42 -6.26 -10.00
CA GLN A 118 -32.61 -6.33 -10.87
C GLN A 118 -32.46 -5.56 -12.20
N ASP A 119 -31.84 -4.38 -12.17
CA ASP A 119 -31.71 -3.49 -13.34
C ASP A 119 -30.33 -3.58 -14.02
N ASP A 120 -29.60 -4.69 -13.87
CA ASP A 120 -28.24 -4.82 -14.42
C ASP A 120 -28.23 -5.31 -15.87
N ILE A 121 -28.50 -4.40 -16.81
CA ILE A 121 -28.59 -4.69 -18.25
C ILE A 121 -27.25 -5.21 -18.82
N ASN A 122 -26.13 -4.64 -18.37
CA ASN A 122 -24.80 -4.89 -18.94
C ASN A 122 -23.90 -5.80 -18.08
N ARG A 123 -24.44 -6.39 -17.00
CA ARG A 123 -23.68 -7.17 -16.00
C ARG A 123 -22.57 -6.38 -15.28
N LEU A 124 -22.64 -5.05 -15.34
CA LEU A 124 -21.62 -4.18 -14.74
C LEU A 124 -21.77 -4.16 -13.22
N LYS A 125 -23.01 -4.07 -12.71
CA LYS A 125 -23.26 -4.13 -11.26
C LYS A 125 -22.83 -5.48 -10.69
N LEU A 126 -23.10 -6.56 -11.42
CA LEU A 126 -22.70 -7.91 -11.06
C LEU A 126 -21.18 -8.03 -10.94
N PHE A 127 -20.43 -7.54 -11.94
CA PHE A 127 -18.97 -7.58 -11.92
C PHE A 127 -18.39 -6.75 -10.77
N GLN A 128 -18.82 -5.49 -10.62
CA GLN A 128 -18.37 -4.61 -9.53
C GLN A 128 -18.67 -5.18 -8.14
N LEU A 129 -19.86 -5.77 -7.98
CA LEU A 129 -20.21 -6.43 -6.73
C LEU A 129 -19.35 -7.67 -6.49
N ALA A 130 -19.10 -8.48 -7.53
CA ALA A 130 -18.24 -9.65 -7.42
C ALA A 130 -16.80 -9.29 -7.04
N GLU A 131 -16.24 -8.20 -7.58
CA GLU A 131 -14.94 -7.65 -7.17
C GLU A 131 -14.96 -7.26 -5.69
N LYS A 132 -15.98 -6.52 -5.23
CA LYS A 132 -16.08 -6.13 -3.81
C LYS A 132 -16.23 -7.31 -2.86
N ILE A 133 -16.96 -8.34 -3.27
CA ILE A 133 -17.09 -9.57 -2.48
C ILE A 133 -15.74 -10.32 -2.45
N ALA A 134 -15.05 -10.44 -3.60
CA ALA A 134 -13.75 -11.08 -3.69
C ALA A 134 -12.71 -10.39 -2.78
N ASP A 135 -12.63 -9.06 -2.84
CA ASP A 135 -11.75 -8.27 -1.97
C ASP A 135 -12.04 -8.51 -0.47
N THR A 136 -13.34 -8.61 -0.13
CA THR A 136 -13.78 -8.85 1.25
C THR A 136 -13.40 -10.27 1.70
N PHE A 137 -13.57 -11.28 0.84
CA PHE A 137 -13.16 -12.65 1.13
C PHE A 137 -11.65 -12.80 1.24
N GLU A 138 -10.87 -12.09 0.42
CA GLU A 138 -9.41 -12.04 0.58
C GLU A 138 -9.01 -11.47 1.95
N GLN A 139 -9.69 -10.42 2.41
CA GLN A 139 -9.48 -9.88 3.75
C GLN A 139 -9.85 -10.89 4.84
N TYR A 140 -10.95 -11.64 4.69
CA TYR A 140 -11.33 -12.66 5.66
C TYR A 140 -10.32 -13.79 5.76
N LEU A 141 -9.72 -14.22 4.63
CA LEU A 141 -8.66 -15.23 4.62
C LEU A 141 -7.43 -14.82 5.46
N VAL A 142 -7.14 -13.53 5.55
CA VAL A 142 -5.99 -12.99 6.30
C VAL A 142 -6.38 -12.65 7.74
N PHE A 143 -7.47 -11.91 7.95
CA PHE A 143 -7.82 -11.32 9.23
C PHE A 143 -8.83 -12.13 10.06
N ARG A 144 -9.60 -13.03 9.44
CA ARG A 144 -10.63 -13.86 10.12
C ARG A 144 -10.64 -15.32 9.64
N PRO A 145 -9.49 -16.03 9.63
CA PRO A 145 -9.41 -17.39 9.11
C PRO A 145 -10.31 -18.39 9.88
N GLU A 146 -10.49 -18.22 11.20
CA GLU A 146 -11.37 -19.08 11.99
C GLU A 146 -12.84 -19.02 11.56
N MET A 147 -13.29 -17.86 11.08
CA MET A 147 -14.65 -17.68 10.56
C MET A 147 -14.81 -18.44 9.24
N ILE A 148 -13.80 -18.39 8.37
CA ILE A 148 -13.76 -19.11 7.09
C ILE A 148 -13.85 -20.62 7.31
N PHE A 149 -13.02 -21.17 8.21
CA PHE A 149 -13.07 -22.60 8.55
C PHE A 149 -14.42 -22.99 9.16
N ALA A 150 -15.02 -22.14 10.01
CA ALA A 150 -16.35 -22.40 10.56
C ALA A 150 -17.43 -22.45 9.46
N TRP A 151 -17.35 -21.58 8.46
CA TRP A 151 -18.28 -21.59 7.32
C TRP A 151 -18.15 -22.86 6.47
N GLU A 152 -16.91 -23.32 6.24
CA GLU A 152 -16.59 -24.56 5.51
C GLU A 152 -17.09 -25.82 6.23
N GLU A 153 -17.02 -25.84 7.56
CA GLU A 153 -17.61 -26.90 8.40
C GLU A 153 -19.16 -26.89 8.41
N GLY A 154 -19.80 -25.96 7.69
CA GLY A 154 -21.25 -25.85 7.62
C GLY A 154 -21.87 -25.09 8.78
N ARG A 155 -21.07 -24.47 9.67
CA ARG A 155 -21.63 -23.63 10.74
C ARG A 155 -22.29 -22.40 10.12
N GLN A 156 -23.46 -22.05 10.64
CA GLN A 156 -24.24 -20.93 10.13
C GLN A 156 -23.74 -19.62 10.73
N GLU A 157 -23.74 -18.57 9.92
CA GLU A 157 -23.45 -17.22 10.40
C GLU A 157 -24.56 -16.77 11.35
N LYS A 158 -24.14 -16.23 12.51
CA LYS A 158 -25.06 -15.82 13.58
C LYS A 158 -25.89 -14.63 13.13
N ASP A 159 -25.27 -13.71 12.40
CA ASP A 159 -25.94 -12.54 11.83
C ASP A 159 -26.73 -12.95 10.56
N PRO A 160 -28.08 -12.85 10.57
CA PRO A 160 -28.90 -13.13 9.40
C PRO A 160 -28.49 -12.33 8.15
N ALA A 161 -27.97 -11.11 8.32
CA ALA A 161 -27.56 -10.24 7.21
C ALA A 161 -26.33 -10.75 6.46
N HIS A 162 -25.51 -11.61 7.09
CA HIS A 162 -24.26 -12.11 6.53
C HIS A 162 -24.32 -13.60 6.15
N ARG A 163 -25.47 -14.28 6.33
CA ARG A 163 -25.62 -15.71 5.99
C ARG A 163 -25.33 -16.03 4.52
N TRP A 164 -25.65 -15.10 3.62
CA TRP A 164 -25.36 -15.26 2.19
C TRP A 164 -23.86 -15.36 1.91
N GLN A 165 -23.00 -14.70 2.71
CA GLN A 165 -21.55 -14.75 2.53
C GLN A 165 -21.03 -16.16 2.80
N ALA A 166 -21.46 -16.78 3.91
CA ALA A 166 -21.09 -18.15 4.25
C ALA A 166 -21.55 -19.16 3.18
N HIS A 167 -22.76 -18.97 2.64
CA HIS A 167 -23.24 -19.81 1.54
C HIS A 167 -22.40 -19.63 0.27
N LEU A 168 -22.17 -18.38 -0.13
CA LEU A 168 -21.39 -18.05 -1.33
C LEU A 168 -19.95 -18.55 -1.22
N TRP A 169 -19.35 -18.45 -0.03
CA TRP A 169 -18.01 -18.97 0.25
C TRP A 169 -17.93 -20.49 0.05
N ARG A 170 -18.90 -21.25 0.58
CA ARG A 170 -18.94 -22.72 0.37
C ARG A 170 -19.03 -23.09 -1.11
N GLU A 171 -19.90 -22.41 -1.86
CA GLU A 171 -20.00 -22.62 -3.32
C GLU A 171 -18.69 -22.25 -4.05
N LEU A 172 -18.02 -21.19 -3.63
CA LEU A 172 -16.78 -20.72 -4.24
C LEU A 172 -15.62 -21.69 -4.01
N VAL A 173 -15.53 -22.28 -2.81
CA VAL A 173 -14.42 -23.13 -2.38
C VAL A 173 -14.56 -24.58 -2.86
N THR A 174 -15.78 -25.04 -3.18
CA THR A 174 -16.09 -26.44 -3.52
C THR A 174 -15.07 -27.02 -4.53
N GLY A 175 -14.38 -28.09 -4.13
CA GLY A 175 -13.34 -28.79 -4.91
C GLY A 175 -11.95 -28.14 -4.88
N ASN A 176 -11.75 -27.07 -4.10
CA ASN A 176 -10.48 -26.38 -3.87
C ASN A 176 -10.31 -25.96 -2.39
N GLU A 177 -10.95 -26.67 -1.46
CA GLU A 177 -10.91 -26.44 -0.01
C GLU A 177 -9.49 -26.33 0.53
N GLU A 178 -8.55 -27.10 -0.01
CA GLU A 178 -7.19 -27.17 0.52
C GLU A 178 -6.23 -26.16 -0.11
N LYS A 179 -6.74 -25.23 -0.94
CA LYS A 179 -5.91 -24.34 -1.77
C LYS A 179 -5.97 -22.86 -1.39
N HIS A 180 -6.84 -22.45 -0.46
CA HIS A 180 -6.89 -21.06 -0.01
C HIS A 180 -5.85 -20.77 1.07
N ARG A 181 -5.40 -19.51 1.16
CA ARG A 181 -4.28 -19.09 2.02
C ARG A 181 -4.45 -19.47 3.50
N ALA A 182 -5.67 -19.41 4.04
CA ALA A 182 -5.91 -19.80 5.43
C ALA A 182 -5.63 -21.29 5.68
N TYR A 183 -6.06 -22.18 4.77
CA TYR A 183 -5.75 -23.61 4.84
C TYR A 183 -4.25 -23.85 4.66
N LEU A 184 -3.61 -23.23 3.66
CA LEU A 184 -2.17 -23.38 3.41
C LEU A 184 -1.33 -22.97 4.63
N ARG A 185 -1.72 -21.89 5.33
CA ARG A 185 -1.08 -21.50 6.59
C ARG A 185 -1.24 -22.57 7.67
N LYS A 186 -2.45 -23.09 7.86
CA LYS A 186 -2.71 -24.15 8.85
C LYS A 186 -1.88 -25.40 8.54
N ALA A 187 -1.86 -25.84 7.29
CA ALA A 187 -1.08 -26.98 6.83
C ALA A 187 0.44 -26.76 7.03
N LEU A 188 0.94 -25.54 6.76
CA LEU A 188 2.33 -25.17 7.05
C LEU A 188 2.65 -25.33 8.54
N PHE A 189 1.80 -24.79 9.42
CA PHE A 189 2.05 -24.83 10.87
C PHE A 189 2.03 -26.28 11.39
N GLU A 190 1.12 -27.10 10.88
CA GLU A 190 1.10 -28.53 11.22
C GLU A 190 2.36 -29.26 10.77
N LYS A 191 2.88 -28.99 9.56
CA LYS A 191 4.14 -29.58 9.07
C LYS A 191 5.36 -29.12 9.85
N ILE A 192 5.46 -27.83 10.21
CA ILE A 192 6.52 -27.31 11.07
C ILE A 192 6.48 -28.03 12.43
N ARG A 193 5.31 -28.11 13.06
CA ARG A 193 5.15 -28.74 14.38
C ARG A 193 5.53 -30.23 14.36
N LYS A 194 5.26 -30.94 13.26
CA LYS A 194 5.64 -32.34 13.07
C LYS A 194 7.11 -32.53 12.64
N ASN A 195 7.83 -31.44 12.41
CA ASN A 195 9.20 -31.43 11.90
C ASN A 195 9.35 -32.15 10.55
N GLU A 196 8.32 -32.05 9.70
CA GLU A 196 8.26 -32.70 8.38
C GLU A 196 8.77 -31.79 7.26
N VAL A 197 9.28 -30.59 7.60
CA VAL A 197 9.76 -29.61 6.63
C VAL A 197 11.23 -29.88 6.29
N PRO A 198 11.59 -30.18 5.03
CA PRO A 198 12.97 -30.39 4.67
C PRO A 198 13.77 -29.08 4.79
N HIS A 199 14.86 -29.07 5.56
CA HIS A 199 15.71 -27.88 5.74
C HIS A 199 16.25 -27.27 4.43
N LYS A 200 16.33 -28.05 3.34
CA LYS A 200 16.78 -27.57 2.02
C LYS A 200 15.75 -26.71 1.29
N VAL A 201 14.49 -26.73 1.72
CA VAL A 201 13.39 -25.99 1.06
C VAL A 201 13.37 -24.52 1.49
N LEU A 202 13.73 -24.26 2.74
CA LEU A 202 13.70 -22.94 3.34
C LEU A 202 15.02 -22.18 3.07
N PRO A 203 14.96 -20.85 2.93
CA PRO A 203 16.17 -20.03 2.93
C PRO A 203 16.89 -20.15 4.27
N GLN A 204 18.22 -20.01 4.26
CA GLN A 204 19.04 -20.13 5.48
C GLN A 204 18.83 -18.99 6.46
N ARG A 205 18.45 -17.83 5.92
CA ARG A 205 17.94 -16.69 6.68
C ARG A 205 17.00 -15.85 5.84
N VAL A 206 16.16 -15.10 6.51
CA VAL A 206 15.22 -14.15 5.91
C VAL A 206 15.34 -12.85 6.64
N SER A 207 15.51 -11.76 5.91
CA SER A 207 15.51 -10.41 6.47
C SER A 207 14.26 -9.68 6.04
N LEU A 208 13.51 -9.10 6.96
CA LEU A 208 12.36 -8.24 6.66
C LEU A 208 12.78 -6.80 6.92
N PHE A 209 12.64 -5.91 5.95
CA PHE A 209 13.22 -4.58 6.05
C PHE A 209 12.22 -3.47 5.71
N GLY A 210 12.16 -2.45 6.57
CA GLY A 210 11.40 -1.23 6.31
C GLY A 210 9.89 -1.47 6.31
N ILE A 211 9.42 -2.48 7.05
CA ILE A 211 8.02 -2.83 7.13
C ILE A 211 7.43 -2.22 8.41
N SER A 212 6.57 -1.21 8.25
CA SER A 212 5.95 -0.50 9.37
C SER A 212 4.75 -1.24 9.99
N TYR A 213 4.19 -2.21 9.27
CA TYR A 213 3.09 -3.04 9.75
C TYR A 213 3.04 -4.37 8.98
N LEU A 214 2.85 -5.48 9.69
CA LEU A 214 2.46 -6.77 9.12
C LEU A 214 1.19 -7.27 9.82
N PRO A 215 0.23 -7.82 9.05
CA PRO A 215 -0.90 -8.51 9.64
C PRO A 215 -0.46 -9.66 10.55
N PRO A 216 -1.24 -10.01 11.59
CA PRO A 216 -0.97 -11.16 12.46
C PRO A 216 -0.73 -12.45 11.67
N PHE A 217 -1.47 -12.64 10.57
CA PHE A 217 -1.29 -13.77 9.66
C PHE A 217 0.16 -13.97 9.20
N HIS A 218 0.84 -12.88 8.83
CA HIS A 218 2.22 -12.92 8.37
C HIS A 218 3.19 -13.05 9.54
N LEU A 219 2.97 -12.28 10.62
CA LEU A 219 3.80 -12.36 11.82
C LEU A 219 3.84 -13.78 12.40
N ASP A 220 2.69 -14.42 12.54
CA ASP A 220 2.58 -15.82 12.97
C ASP A 220 3.41 -16.73 12.06
N ALA A 221 3.32 -16.54 10.74
CA ALA A 221 4.04 -17.36 9.79
C ALA A 221 5.56 -17.18 9.89
N PHE A 222 6.04 -15.94 10.02
CA PHE A 222 7.46 -15.66 10.23
C PHE A 222 7.96 -16.17 11.59
N SER A 223 7.16 -16.06 12.65
CA SER A 223 7.48 -16.61 13.97
C SER A 223 7.59 -18.14 13.94
N GLN A 224 6.67 -18.84 13.26
CA GLN A 224 6.79 -20.29 13.09
C GLN A 224 8.02 -20.67 12.23
N LEU A 225 8.32 -19.91 11.18
CA LEU A 225 9.52 -20.13 10.37
C LEU A 225 10.82 -19.88 11.16
N ALA A 226 10.81 -18.96 12.13
CA ALA A 226 11.97 -18.64 12.96
C ALA A 226 12.48 -19.84 13.78
N GLN A 227 11.64 -20.85 14.01
CA GLN A 227 12.05 -22.11 14.64
C GLN A 227 12.99 -22.95 13.76
N LEU A 228 12.98 -22.72 12.44
CA LEU A 228 13.72 -23.51 11.45
C LEU A 228 14.80 -22.71 10.70
N THR A 229 14.67 -21.39 10.63
CA THR A 229 15.59 -20.48 9.92
C THR A 229 15.79 -19.19 10.72
N ALA A 230 16.88 -18.47 10.47
CA ALA A 230 17.10 -17.18 11.11
C ALA A 230 16.20 -16.11 10.46
N VAL A 231 15.30 -15.50 11.24
CA VAL A 231 14.40 -14.44 10.77
C VAL A 231 14.80 -13.13 11.44
N ASN A 232 15.22 -12.15 10.63
CA ASN A 232 15.71 -10.85 11.10
C ASN A 232 14.74 -9.75 10.66
N PHE A 233 14.07 -9.09 11.61
CA PHE A 233 13.21 -7.95 11.36
C PHE A 233 13.97 -6.65 11.59
N PHE A 234 13.97 -5.75 10.61
CA PHE A 234 14.57 -4.43 10.70
C PHE A 234 13.45 -3.39 10.68
N ILE A 235 13.10 -2.90 11.88
CA ILE A 235 11.91 -2.06 12.10
C ILE A 235 12.35 -0.65 12.44
N LEU A 236 11.86 0.32 11.67
CA LEU A 236 11.98 1.73 12.02
C LEU A 236 11.08 2.01 13.24
N ASN A 237 11.69 2.33 14.37
CA ASN A 237 11.01 2.73 15.59
C ASN A 237 11.31 4.19 15.89
N PRO A 238 10.31 5.10 15.85
CA PRO A 238 10.54 6.52 16.09
C PRO A 238 10.85 6.84 17.56
N CYS A 239 10.59 5.93 18.49
CA CYS A 239 10.67 6.15 19.93
C CYS A 239 11.51 5.06 20.61
N MET A 240 12.39 5.48 21.53
CA MET A 240 13.23 4.57 22.32
C MET A 240 12.45 3.98 23.50
N GLU A 241 11.48 4.71 24.03
CA GLU A 241 10.61 4.26 25.12
C GLU A 241 9.46 3.40 24.58
N TYR A 242 8.91 2.50 25.40
CA TYR A 242 7.74 1.72 25.01
C TYR A 242 6.51 2.63 24.89
N TRP A 243 5.85 2.61 23.72
CA TRP A 243 4.84 3.60 23.37
C TRP A 243 3.52 2.99 22.85
N ALA A 244 3.37 1.67 22.94
CA ALA A 244 2.22 0.96 22.36
C ALA A 244 0.88 1.24 23.08
N ASP A 245 0.91 1.65 24.35
CA ASP A 245 -0.29 1.95 25.15
C ASP A 245 -0.57 3.45 25.33
N ILE A 246 0.16 4.31 24.60
CA ILE A 246 -0.11 5.76 24.58
C ILE A 246 -1.45 6.01 23.90
N ALA A 247 -2.28 6.86 24.51
CA ALA A 247 -3.55 7.29 23.94
C ALA A 247 -3.56 8.80 23.65
N ALA A 248 -4.20 9.19 22.55
CA ALA A 248 -4.38 10.60 22.24
C ALA A 248 -5.36 11.26 23.23
N ASP A 249 -5.21 12.56 23.50
CA ASP A 249 -6.09 13.31 24.41
C ASP A 249 -7.59 13.17 24.07
N PHE A 250 -7.96 13.08 22.79
CA PHE A 250 -9.34 12.87 22.37
C PHE A 250 -9.81 11.42 22.57
N GLU A 251 -8.92 10.44 22.45
CA GLU A 251 -9.19 9.02 22.75
C GLU A 251 -9.39 8.85 24.25
N ILE A 252 -8.53 9.47 25.07
CA ILE A 252 -8.68 9.51 26.54
C ILE A 252 -10.02 10.16 26.91
N LYS A 253 -10.42 11.26 26.27
CA LYS A 253 -11.73 11.91 26.51
C LYS A 253 -12.91 11.04 26.09
N ASN A 254 -12.83 10.35 24.95
CA ASN A 254 -13.87 9.43 24.48
C ASN A 254 -13.98 8.18 25.37
N ILE A 255 -12.84 7.63 25.80
CA ILE A 255 -12.76 6.52 26.77
C ILE A 255 -13.38 6.99 28.09
N LYS A 256 -13.02 8.16 28.63
CA LYS A 256 -13.65 8.75 29.83
C LYS A 256 -15.16 8.91 29.68
N SER A 257 -15.65 9.42 28.55
CA SER A 257 -17.09 9.58 28.27
C SER A 257 -17.80 8.23 28.26
N LYS A 258 -17.29 7.25 27.52
CA LYS A 258 -17.86 5.89 27.44
C LYS A 258 -17.79 5.16 28.78
N TYR A 259 -16.69 5.28 29.53
CA TYR A 259 -16.57 4.73 30.88
C TYR A 259 -17.58 5.37 31.83
N SER A 260 -17.82 6.68 31.76
CA SER A 260 -18.81 7.36 32.59
C SER A 260 -20.26 6.94 32.28
N GLU A 261 -20.59 6.69 31.01
CA GLU A 261 -21.87 6.13 30.60
C GLU A 261 -22.03 4.67 31.04
N THR A 262 -20.98 3.86 30.88
CA THR A 262 -20.98 2.44 31.26
C THR A 262 -21.05 2.28 32.78
N LYS A 263 -20.43 3.18 33.54
CA LYS A 263 -20.52 3.21 35.01
C LYS A 263 -21.94 3.53 35.50
N LYS A 264 -22.66 4.45 34.85
CA LYS A 264 -24.09 4.70 35.13
C LYS A 264 -24.97 3.48 34.87
N ILE A 265 -24.58 2.62 33.91
CA ILE A 265 -25.30 1.38 33.58
C ILE A 265 -24.93 0.25 34.57
N LYS A 266 -23.65 0.13 34.95
CA LYS A 266 -23.16 -0.88 35.92
C LYS A 266 -23.54 -0.58 37.38
N GLU A 267 -23.69 0.68 37.77
CA GLU A 267 -24.27 1.04 39.08
C GLU A 267 -25.73 0.59 39.22
N LYS A 268 -26.42 0.30 38.10
CA LYS A 268 -27.79 -0.24 38.10
C LYS A 268 -27.85 -1.77 38.23
N TYR A 269 -26.74 -2.46 37.95
CA TYR A 269 -26.61 -3.91 38.00
C TYR A 269 -25.28 -4.24 38.68
N ASN A 270 -25.29 -4.36 40.02
CA ASN A 270 -24.14 -4.60 40.91
C ASN A 270 -23.09 -5.60 40.36
N GLU A 271 -22.20 -5.12 39.50
CA GLU A 271 -21.06 -5.85 38.95
C GLU A 271 -19.78 -5.04 39.16
N THR A 272 -18.68 -5.79 39.29
CA THR A 272 -17.37 -5.35 39.76
C THR A 272 -16.85 -4.10 39.04
N ASN A 273 -16.47 -3.08 39.83
CA ASN A 273 -15.89 -1.83 39.36
C ASN A 273 -14.42 -2.03 38.97
N ILE A 274 -14.09 -1.85 37.69
CA ILE A 274 -12.71 -1.63 37.22
C ILE A 274 -12.46 -0.12 37.30
N SER A 275 -11.35 0.30 37.90
CA SER A 275 -11.00 1.73 38.07
C SER A 275 -10.44 2.31 36.76
N PHE A 276 -10.71 3.59 36.48
CA PHE A 276 -10.13 4.25 35.31
C PHE A 276 -8.59 4.35 35.40
N ASP A 277 -8.05 4.42 36.62
CA ASP A 277 -6.60 4.50 36.85
C ASP A 277 -5.86 3.19 36.51
N GLU A 278 -6.57 2.06 36.37
CA GLU A 278 -6.00 0.78 35.93
C GLU A 278 -5.80 0.70 34.41
N LEU A 279 -6.24 1.71 33.64
CA LEU A 279 -6.07 1.75 32.18
C LEU A 279 -4.67 2.17 31.71
N HIS A 280 -3.77 2.59 32.61
CA HIS A 280 -2.37 2.94 32.32
C HIS A 280 -2.18 3.83 31.07
N LEU A 281 -3.06 4.81 30.83
CA LEU A 281 -2.96 5.70 29.67
C LEU A 281 -1.89 6.77 29.93
N GLU A 282 -0.67 6.54 29.45
CA GLU A 282 0.44 7.49 29.57
C GLU A 282 0.25 8.68 28.61
N GLN A 283 0.37 9.89 29.16
CA GLN A 283 0.35 11.13 28.38
C GLN A 283 1.76 11.38 27.81
N GLY A 284 2.09 10.66 26.73
CA GLY A 284 3.36 10.81 26.00
C GLY A 284 3.33 11.94 24.96
N ASN A 285 4.21 11.87 23.95
CA ASN A 285 4.27 12.83 22.85
C ASN A 285 2.97 12.87 22.01
N SER A 286 2.38 14.05 21.86
CA SER A 286 1.08 14.26 21.20
C SER A 286 1.06 13.97 19.69
N LEU A 287 2.18 14.20 18.98
CA LEU A 287 2.31 13.85 17.57
C LEU A 287 2.31 12.33 17.38
N LEU A 288 3.11 11.62 18.19
CA LEU A 288 3.16 10.16 18.15
C LEU A 288 1.81 9.55 18.57
N ALA A 289 1.16 10.13 19.58
CA ALA A 289 -0.17 9.71 20.04
C ALA A 289 -1.28 9.95 19.00
N SER A 290 -1.16 10.91 18.09
CA SER A 290 -2.18 11.17 17.06
C SER A 290 -1.90 10.44 15.74
N MET A 291 -0.64 10.38 15.31
CA MET A 291 -0.24 9.87 14.00
C MET A 291 0.32 8.44 14.05
N GLY A 292 0.75 7.95 15.21
CA GLY A 292 1.43 6.66 15.37
C GLY A 292 0.52 5.45 15.62
N ARG A 293 -0.77 5.48 15.29
CA ARG A 293 -1.69 4.36 15.61
C ARG A 293 -1.25 3.02 15.01
N LEU A 294 -0.89 3.01 13.73
CA LEU A 294 -0.45 1.78 13.04
C LEU A 294 0.81 1.18 13.67
N GLY A 295 1.77 2.02 14.07
CA GLY A 295 2.98 1.58 14.76
C GLY A 295 2.69 1.01 16.14
N ARG A 296 1.80 1.64 16.92
CA ARG A 296 1.36 1.13 18.23
C ARG A 296 0.77 -0.27 18.13
N ASP A 297 -0.18 -0.45 17.21
CA ASP A 297 -0.81 -1.75 16.97
C ASP A 297 0.25 -2.80 16.59
N PHE A 298 1.23 -2.43 15.75
CA PHE A 298 2.30 -3.34 15.34
C PHE A 298 3.25 -3.73 16.48
N PHE A 299 3.72 -2.77 17.28
CA PHE A 299 4.60 -3.05 18.43
C PHE A 299 3.90 -3.88 19.50
N LYS A 300 2.60 -3.66 19.70
CA LYS A 300 1.79 -4.48 20.60
C LYS A 300 1.75 -5.93 20.14
N LEU A 301 1.51 -6.16 18.84
CA LEU A 301 1.53 -7.50 18.26
C LEU A 301 2.91 -8.17 18.38
N ILE A 302 3.99 -7.41 18.14
CA ILE A 302 5.36 -7.95 18.25
C ILE A 302 5.70 -8.37 19.68
N SER A 303 5.27 -7.59 20.67
CA SER A 303 5.55 -7.86 22.09
C SER A 303 4.99 -9.21 22.58
N ASP A 304 4.01 -9.77 21.87
CA ASP A 304 3.43 -11.09 22.20
C ASP A 304 4.33 -12.26 21.77
N PHE A 305 5.35 -12.03 20.94
CA PHE A 305 6.25 -13.07 20.43
C PHE A 305 7.55 -13.16 21.23
N ASP A 306 8.02 -14.40 21.44
CA ASP A 306 9.35 -14.66 22.00
C ASP A 306 10.43 -14.31 20.95
N CYS A 307 11.11 -13.18 21.15
CA CYS A 307 12.07 -12.63 20.20
C CYS A 307 13.24 -11.92 20.91
N GLU A 308 14.41 -11.95 20.27
CA GLU A 308 15.56 -11.16 20.71
C GLU A 308 15.45 -9.76 20.10
N ILE A 309 15.27 -8.73 20.94
CA ILE A 309 15.20 -7.33 20.50
C ILE A 309 16.58 -6.68 20.68
N VAL A 310 17.11 -6.13 19.59
CA VAL A 310 18.36 -5.38 19.55
C VAL A 310 18.05 -3.93 19.19
N GLU A 311 18.26 -3.04 20.14
CA GLU A 311 17.99 -1.61 20.00
C GLU A 311 19.22 -0.87 19.49
N LEU A 312 19.09 -0.21 18.34
CA LEU A 312 20.14 0.52 17.62
C LEU A 312 19.74 1.99 17.45
N PHE A 313 19.28 2.62 18.52
CA PHE A 313 18.91 4.04 18.50
C PHE A 313 20.14 4.93 18.46
N GLU A 314 20.02 6.04 17.74
CA GLU A 314 21.00 7.12 17.74
C GLU A 314 20.40 8.35 18.39
N ASP A 315 21.12 8.88 19.38
CA ASP A 315 20.72 10.11 20.06
C ASP A 315 20.70 11.28 19.08
N GLN A 316 19.76 12.19 19.32
CA GLN A 316 19.56 13.35 18.47
C GLN A 316 19.89 14.62 19.23
N SER A 317 20.91 15.34 18.77
CA SER A 317 21.28 16.62 19.35
C SER A 317 20.32 17.72 18.88
N CYS A 318 19.69 18.42 19.83
CA CYS A 318 18.75 19.50 19.56
C CYS A 318 19.49 20.76 19.09
N HIS A 319 19.71 20.90 17.79
CA HIS A 319 20.38 22.06 17.16
C HIS A 319 19.41 23.02 16.46
N ASN A 320 18.26 22.50 16.02
CA ASN A 320 17.23 23.22 15.28
C ASN A 320 15.84 22.69 15.65
N ILE A 321 14.79 23.37 15.19
CA ILE A 321 13.38 23.04 15.45
C ILE A 321 13.09 21.59 15.03
N LEU A 322 13.55 21.16 13.85
CA LEU A 322 13.35 19.80 13.37
C LEU A 322 13.94 18.75 14.33
N SER A 323 15.21 18.90 14.70
CA SER A 323 15.91 18.00 15.64
C SER A 323 15.31 18.04 17.05
N GLY A 324 14.77 19.18 17.48
CA GLY A 324 14.03 19.30 18.73
C GLY A 324 12.76 18.46 18.72
N ILE A 325 11.93 18.59 17.68
CA ILE A 325 10.71 17.78 17.50
C ILE A 325 11.05 16.29 17.41
N GLN A 326 12.07 15.92 16.63
CA GLN A 326 12.46 14.52 16.47
C GLN A 326 13.01 13.93 17.78
N SER A 327 13.77 14.71 18.57
CA SER A 327 14.21 14.32 19.92
C SER A 327 13.03 14.15 20.88
N ASP A 328 12.03 15.03 20.83
CA ASP A 328 10.84 14.92 21.68
C ASP A 328 10.03 13.66 21.36
N ILE A 329 9.94 13.28 20.08
CA ILE A 329 9.35 11.99 19.67
C ILE A 329 10.21 10.82 20.15
N LEU A 330 11.54 10.89 20.01
CA LEU A 330 12.47 9.82 20.37
C LEU A 330 12.40 9.44 21.86
N TYR A 331 12.33 10.45 22.74
CA TYR A 331 12.25 10.26 24.20
C TYR A 331 10.83 10.38 24.75
N LEU A 332 9.81 10.29 23.89
CA LEU A 332 8.40 10.33 24.28
C LEU A 332 7.99 11.53 25.15
N ARG A 333 8.62 12.68 24.92
CA ARG A 333 8.35 13.91 25.67
C ARG A 333 7.38 14.79 24.90
N GLU A 334 6.54 15.49 25.65
CA GLU A 334 5.83 16.64 25.10
C GLU A 334 6.79 17.84 25.14
N GLY A 335 6.92 18.55 24.02
CA GLY A 335 7.74 19.77 23.88
C GLY A 335 7.28 20.96 24.73
N ASN A 336 6.52 20.73 25.79
CA ASN A 336 6.21 21.69 26.83
C ASN A 336 7.41 21.88 27.75
N HIS A 337 8.50 22.40 27.21
CA HIS A 337 9.44 23.17 28.02
C HIS A 337 8.69 24.39 28.55
N LYS A 338 7.99 24.22 29.68
CA LYS A 338 7.61 25.34 30.53
C LYS A 338 8.87 26.20 30.69
N LYS A 339 8.72 27.47 30.35
CA LYS A 339 9.60 28.66 30.39
C LYS A 339 10.74 28.77 31.43
N GLU A 340 11.06 27.77 32.23
CA GLU A 340 11.92 27.91 33.41
C GLU A 340 13.23 27.11 33.36
N SER A 341 13.50 26.27 32.35
CA SER A 341 14.82 25.60 32.24
C SER A 341 15.12 25.08 30.83
N ARG A 342 15.54 26.00 29.98
CA ARG A 342 16.42 25.86 28.81
C ARG A 342 16.54 27.32 28.34
N ASP A 343 17.68 27.98 28.36
CA ASP A 343 18.78 27.68 27.43
C ASP A 343 18.24 26.96 26.18
N VAL A 344 17.13 27.47 25.63
CA VAL A 344 17.00 27.51 24.18
C VAL A 344 18.20 28.35 23.82
N ALA A 345 19.30 27.65 23.49
CA ALA A 345 20.44 28.24 22.83
C ALA A 345 19.87 29.32 21.93
N GLN A 346 20.30 30.55 22.18
CA GLN A 346 19.92 31.74 21.43
C GLN A 346 19.54 31.30 20.03
N ALA A 347 18.32 31.58 19.57
CA ALA A 347 17.94 31.32 18.20
C ALA A 347 18.95 32.05 17.29
N GLU A 348 20.05 31.37 17.02
CA GLU A 348 21.18 31.78 16.21
C GLU A 348 20.66 31.63 14.80
N MET A 349 20.46 32.77 14.13
CA MET A 349 20.14 32.91 12.70
C MET A 349 18.95 32.06 12.20
N GLU A 350 17.81 32.72 11.91
CA GLU A 350 16.69 32.22 11.10
C GLU A 350 16.69 30.71 10.82
N ASP A 351 16.22 29.91 11.78
CA ASP A 351 16.15 28.45 11.60
C ASP A 351 15.17 28.09 10.48
N LEU A 352 15.72 27.56 9.38
CA LEU A 352 15.00 27.20 8.17
C LEU A 352 14.65 25.70 8.09
N SER A 353 14.86 24.92 9.15
CA SER A 353 14.69 23.45 9.16
C SER A 353 13.23 22.98 9.00
N VAL A 354 12.27 23.78 9.46
CA VAL A 354 10.83 23.52 9.28
C VAL A 354 10.15 24.81 8.84
N GLN A 355 9.54 24.78 7.65
CA GLN A 355 8.88 25.94 7.07
C GLN A 355 7.46 25.61 6.64
N VAL A 356 6.56 26.57 6.76
CA VAL A 356 5.17 26.46 6.31
C VAL A 356 4.91 27.56 5.28
N HIS A 357 4.56 27.15 4.07
CA HIS A 357 4.32 28.06 2.95
C HIS A 357 2.84 28.07 2.60
N SER A 358 2.23 29.25 2.54
CA SER A 358 0.84 29.43 2.13
C SER A 358 0.78 30.05 0.73
N CYS A 359 0.31 29.26 -0.24
CA CYS A 359 0.28 29.63 -1.65
C CYS A 359 -1.17 29.70 -2.18
N HIS A 360 -1.38 30.50 -3.23
CA HIS A 360 -2.72 30.77 -3.77
C HIS A 360 -3.13 29.81 -4.91
N SER A 361 -2.20 29.04 -5.45
CA SER A 361 -2.44 28.05 -6.51
C SER A 361 -1.32 27.00 -6.57
N PRO A 362 -1.57 25.81 -7.18
CA PRO A 362 -0.53 24.79 -7.38
C PRO A 362 0.66 25.31 -8.20
N MET A 363 0.42 26.16 -9.20
CA MET A 363 1.49 26.80 -9.97
C MET A 363 2.41 27.62 -9.05
N ARG A 364 1.82 28.48 -8.21
CA ARG A 364 2.60 29.33 -7.30
C ARG A 364 3.31 28.52 -6.23
N GLU A 365 2.70 27.45 -5.76
CA GLU A 365 3.31 26.53 -4.79
C GLU A 365 4.58 25.87 -5.36
N ILE A 366 4.54 25.42 -6.61
CA ILE A 366 5.71 24.83 -7.28
C ILE A 366 6.80 25.88 -7.59
N GLU A 367 6.43 27.10 -7.95
CA GLU A 367 7.39 28.22 -8.09
C GLU A 367 8.11 28.51 -6.78
N VAL A 368 7.35 28.64 -5.68
CA VAL A 368 7.93 28.89 -4.34
C VAL A 368 8.81 27.72 -3.90
N LEU A 369 8.41 26.48 -4.18
CA LEU A 369 9.23 25.30 -3.93
C LEU A 369 10.54 25.37 -4.72
N HIS A 370 10.49 25.69 -6.01
CA HIS A 370 11.69 25.79 -6.86
C HIS A 370 12.67 26.86 -6.34
N ASP A 371 12.17 28.05 -6.00
CA ASP A 371 12.98 29.14 -5.42
C ASP A 371 13.64 28.71 -4.09
N ASN A 372 12.88 28.04 -3.21
CA ASN A 372 13.41 27.54 -1.94
C ASN A 372 14.50 26.47 -2.14
N LEU A 373 14.32 25.56 -3.12
CA LEU A 373 15.31 24.54 -3.42
C LEU A 373 16.60 25.14 -3.96
N LEU A 374 16.51 26.17 -4.82
CA LEU A 374 17.69 26.91 -5.28
C LEU A 374 18.43 27.56 -4.12
N ALA A 375 17.72 28.24 -3.22
CA ALA A 375 18.32 28.81 -2.02
C ALA A 375 18.98 27.75 -1.13
N MET A 376 18.40 26.55 -1.02
CA MET A 376 19.02 25.44 -0.28
C MET A 376 20.31 24.95 -0.94
N PHE A 377 20.34 24.81 -2.26
CA PHE A 377 21.54 24.40 -3.00
C PHE A 377 22.65 25.46 -2.98
N GLU A 378 22.29 26.75 -2.96
CA GLU A 378 23.26 27.84 -2.80
C GLU A 378 23.87 27.87 -1.40
N ASN A 379 23.06 27.60 -0.36
CA ASN A 379 23.50 27.64 1.04
C ASN A 379 24.30 26.39 1.45
N ASP A 380 23.96 25.20 0.95
CA ASP A 380 24.69 23.96 1.23
C ASP A 380 25.17 23.25 -0.05
N PRO A 381 26.44 23.43 -0.46
CA PRO A 381 27.00 22.78 -1.63
C PRO A 381 27.09 21.25 -1.56
N LYS A 382 26.89 20.65 -0.38
CA LYS A 382 26.88 19.18 -0.23
C LYS A 382 25.51 18.57 -0.52
N LEU A 383 24.46 19.38 -0.50
CA LEU A 383 23.10 18.92 -0.77
C LEU A 383 22.96 18.58 -2.25
N LEU A 384 22.64 17.32 -2.54
CA LEU A 384 22.41 16.87 -3.91
C LEU A 384 20.91 16.75 -4.19
N PRO A 385 20.45 16.95 -5.43
CA PRO A 385 19.03 16.79 -5.77
C PRO A 385 18.43 15.43 -5.40
N LYS A 386 19.25 14.38 -5.36
CA LYS A 386 18.83 13.02 -4.96
C LYS A 386 18.49 12.89 -3.46
N ASP A 387 18.93 13.84 -2.64
CA ASP A 387 18.70 13.85 -1.19
C ASP A 387 17.35 14.52 -0.86
N ILE A 388 16.63 15.03 -1.86
CA ILE A 388 15.38 15.77 -1.72
C ILE A 388 14.22 14.92 -2.24
N ILE A 389 13.15 14.83 -1.44
CA ILE A 389 11.89 14.21 -1.82
C ILE A 389 10.76 15.23 -1.72
N VAL A 390 9.95 15.31 -2.77
CA VAL A 390 8.74 16.14 -2.83
C VAL A 390 7.54 15.20 -2.94
N MET A 391 6.63 15.29 -1.98
CA MET A 391 5.43 14.45 -1.92
C MET A 391 4.18 15.31 -2.07
N THR A 392 3.21 14.83 -2.82
CA THR A 392 1.90 15.47 -3.04
C THR A 392 0.80 14.43 -2.95
N PRO A 393 -0.39 14.76 -2.42
CA PRO A 393 -1.51 13.84 -2.34
C PRO A 393 -2.00 13.35 -3.71
N ASP A 394 -1.82 14.14 -4.77
CA ASP A 394 -2.16 13.77 -6.14
C ASP A 394 -1.11 14.29 -7.13
N ILE A 395 -0.20 13.41 -7.53
CA ILE A 395 0.85 13.75 -8.49
C ILE A 395 0.33 14.06 -9.88
N GLU A 396 -0.85 13.56 -10.26
CA GLU A 396 -1.40 13.80 -11.60
C GLU A 396 -1.88 15.23 -11.77
N THR A 397 -2.35 15.85 -10.69
CA THR A 397 -2.71 17.27 -10.67
C THR A 397 -1.47 18.16 -10.74
N TYR A 398 -0.38 17.78 -10.06
CA TYR A 398 0.83 18.61 -9.98
C TYR A 398 1.82 18.44 -11.15
N ALA A 399 1.83 17.29 -11.82
CA ALA A 399 2.82 16.98 -12.86
C ALA A 399 2.96 18.06 -13.96
N PRO A 400 1.87 18.62 -14.53
CA PRO A 400 1.99 19.69 -15.53
C PRO A 400 2.68 20.95 -15.00
N TYR A 401 2.41 21.33 -13.75
CA TYR A 401 3.01 22.52 -13.12
C TYR A 401 4.49 22.29 -12.79
N ILE A 402 4.84 21.08 -12.32
CA ILE A 402 6.24 20.68 -12.10
C ILE A 402 7.02 20.77 -13.42
N HIS A 403 6.48 20.24 -14.51
CA HIS A 403 7.11 20.37 -15.83
C HIS A 403 7.23 21.84 -16.25
N ALA A 404 6.19 22.64 -16.09
CA ALA A 404 6.23 24.05 -16.47
C ALA A 404 7.32 24.82 -15.73
N VAL A 405 7.47 24.63 -14.41
CA VAL A 405 8.44 25.38 -13.61
C VAL A 405 9.86 24.84 -13.73
N PHE A 406 10.04 23.52 -13.71
CA PHE A 406 11.38 22.91 -13.68
C PHE A 406 11.97 22.61 -15.07
N HIS A 407 11.16 22.37 -16.12
CA HIS A 407 11.69 22.17 -17.48
C HIS A 407 11.82 23.46 -18.29
N ALA A 408 10.99 24.47 -18.04
CA ALA A 408 10.96 25.67 -18.89
C ALA A 408 12.03 26.71 -18.52
N GLN A 409 13.06 26.35 -17.75
CA GLN A 409 14.14 27.26 -17.36
C GLN A 409 15.16 27.40 -18.50
N PRO A 410 15.31 28.62 -19.08
CA PRO A 410 16.29 28.86 -20.14
C PRO A 410 17.71 28.99 -19.60
N ASP A 411 17.88 29.32 -18.32
CA ASP A 411 19.18 29.38 -17.66
C ASP A 411 19.58 28.01 -17.11
N GLU A 412 20.71 27.48 -17.57
CA GLU A 412 21.22 26.18 -17.12
C GLU A 412 21.59 26.18 -15.63
N THR A 413 21.92 27.34 -15.06
CA THR A 413 22.31 27.45 -13.64
C THR A 413 21.14 27.26 -12.68
N LEU A 414 19.90 27.55 -13.14
CA LEU A 414 18.67 27.40 -12.36
C LEU A 414 18.00 26.02 -12.55
N ARG A 415 18.64 25.14 -13.32
CA ARG A 415 18.06 23.86 -13.71
C ARG A 415 18.33 22.79 -12.66
N ILE A 416 17.27 22.40 -11.95
CA ILE A 416 17.32 21.30 -10.98
C ILE A 416 16.83 20.01 -11.68
N PRO A 417 17.65 18.94 -11.73
CA PRO A 417 17.20 17.66 -12.28
C PRO A 417 16.15 17.03 -11.38
N PHE A 418 15.08 16.51 -11.97
CA PHE A 418 14.00 15.86 -11.24
C PHE A 418 13.44 14.67 -12.01
N SER A 419 12.77 13.79 -11.29
CA SER A 419 12.00 12.67 -11.84
C SER A 419 10.67 12.58 -11.12
N ILE A 420 9.58 12.40 -11.87
CA ILE A 420 8.25 12.21 -11.29
C ILE A 420 7.95 10.72 -11.23
N ALA A 421 7.65 10.22 -10.03
CA ALA A 421 7.21 8.85 -9.77
C ALA A 421 5.68 8.77 -9.61
N ASP A 422 5.15 7.55 -9.53
CA ASP A 422 3.76 7.23 -9.15
C ASP A 422 2.64 7.80 -10.04
N ARG A 423 2.95 8.17 -11.29
CA ARG A 423 1.91 8.52 -12.28
C ARG A 423 1.22 7.27 -12.84
N SER A 424 -0.06 7.39 -13.13
CA SER A 424 -0.84 6.34 -13.76
C SER A 424 -0.34 6.04 -15.18
N ILE A 425 -0.24 4.75 -15.50
CA ILE A 425 0.20 4.26 -16.83
C ILE A 425 -0.63 4.89 -17.97
N LYS A 426 -1.93 5.15 -17.72
CA LYS A 426 -2.84 5.78 -18.69
C LYS A 426 -2.38 7.17 -19.14
N LYS A 427 -1.77 7.97 -18.25
CA LYS A 427 -1.29 9.32 -18.56
C LYS A 427 0.20 9.38 -18.94
N GLN A 428 0.95 8.29 -18.71
CA GLN A 428 2.36 8.20 -19.11
C GLN A 428 2.54 7.87 -20.59
N SER A 429 1.59 7.14 -21.19
CA SER A 429 1.71 6.66 -22.58
C SER A 429 0.53 7.08 -23.45
N ARG A 430 0.80 7.94 -24.43
CA ARG A 430 -0.16 8.34 -25.48
C ARG A 430 -0.72 7.14 -26.25
N ILE A 431 0.06 6.06 -26.38
CA ILE A 431 -0.37 4.83 -27.06
C ILE A 431 -1.47 4.13 -26.27
N ILE A 432 -1.35 4.08 -24.94
CA ILE A 432 -2.34 3.43 -24.06
C ILE A 432 -3.64 4.23 -24.06
N GLU A 433 -3.56 5.56 -23.99
CA GLU A 433 -4.71 6.45 -24.14
C GLU A 433 -5.42 6.22 -25.48
N THR A 434 -4.66 6.20 -26.59
CA THR A 434 -5.18 5.91 -27.93
C THR A 434 -5.88 4.55 -27.97
N PHE A 435 -5.29 3.52 -27.37
CA PHE A 435 -5.88 2.18 -27.32
C PHE A 435 -7.21 2.15 -26.56
N LEU A 436 -7.31 2.86 -25.43
CA LEU A 436 -8.55 2.97 -24.67
C LEU A 436 -9.64 3.71 -25.46
N LEU A 437 -9.27 4.80 -26.15
CA LEU A 437 -10.19 5.52 -27.04
C LEU A 437 -10.75 4.60 -28.14
N ILE A 438 -9.93 3.70 -28.70
CA ILE A 438 -10.40 2.70 -29.68
C ILE A 438 -11.42 1.74 -29.06
N LEU A 439 -11.24 1.30 -27.81
CA LEU A 439 -12.22 0.44 -27.14
C LEU A 439 -13.53 1.18 -26.87
N ASP A 440 -13.45 2.45 -26.50
CA ASP A 440 -14.62 3.31 -26.22
C ASP A 440 -15.43 3.60 -27.50
N LEU A 441 -14.78 3.63 -28.68
CA LEU A 441 -15.49 3.79 -29.97
C LEU A 441 -16.60 2.74 -30.18
N LYS A 442 -16.43 1.51 -29.68
CA LYS A 442 -17.43 0.45 -29.84
C LYS A 442 -18.78 0.82 -29.22
N GLN A 443 -18.76 1.61 -28.14
CA GLN A 443 -19.96 2.05 -27.43
C GLN A 443 -20.35 3.49 -27.79
N SER A 444 -19.50 4.21 -28.53
CA SER A 444 -19.75 5.59 -28.92
C SER A 444 -20.67 5.67 -30.15
N ARG A 445 -21.16 6.88 -30.42
CA ARG A 445 -21.92 7.19 -31.64
C ARG A 445 -21.02 7.39 -32.86
N LEU A 446 -19.72 7.14 -32.73
CA LEU A 446 -18.69 7.49 -33.72
C LEU A 446 -18.78 8.98 -34.08
N GLU A 447 -18.77 9.84 -33.07
CA GLU A 447 -18.75 11.28 -33.25
C GLU A 447 -17.45 11.70 -33.92
N VAL A 448 -17.53 12.69 -34.80
CA VAL A 448 -16.36 13.24 -35.50
C VAL A 448 -15.24 13.61 -34.53
N SER A 449 -15.56 14.23 -33.39
CA SER A 449 -14.58 14.60 -32.36
C SER A 449 -13.80 13.40 -31.82
N SER A 450 -14.47 12.26 -31.61
CA SER A 450 -13.83 11.03 -31.13
C SER A 450 -12.91 10.41 -32.18
N ILE A 451 -13.29 10.48 -33.46
CA ILE A 451 -12.49 9.97 -34.56
C ILE A 451 -11.28 10.86 -34.82
N LEU A 452 -11.46 12.18 -34.81
CA LEU A 452 -10.36 13.14 -34.95
C LEU A 452 -9.35 12.99 -33.81
N ALA A 453 -9.80 12.84 -32.55
CA ALA A 453 -8.92 12.59 -31.41
C ALA A 453 -8.05 11.32 -31.59
N LEU A 454 -8.56 10.28 -32.25
CA LEU A 454 -7.76 9.09 -32.59
C LEU A 454 -6.76 9.36 -33.71
N LEU A 455 -7.16 10.13 -34.72
CA LEU A 455 -6.30 10.54 -35.81
C LEU A 455 -5.23 11.55 -35.37
N GLU A 456 -5.37 12.23 -34.23
CA GLU A 456 -4.29 13.03 -33.65
C GLU A 456 -3.12 12.16 -33.15
N SER A 457 -3.35 10.85 -32.91
CA SER A 457 -2.31 9.93 -32.48
C SER A 457 -1.33 9.60 -33.62
N PRO A 458 -0.02 9.87 -33.46
CA PRO A 458 0.96 9.56 -34.51
C PRO A 458 0.99 8.09 -34.92
N ALA A 459 0.75 7.17 -33.97
CA ALA A 459 0.74 5.74 -34.24
C ALA A 459 -0.44 5.33 -35.14
N VAL A 460 -1.61 5.95 -34.96
CA VAL A 460 -2.79 5.71 -35.81
C VAL A 460 -2.54 6.27 -37.19
N ARG A 461 -2.05 7.51 -37.31
CA ARG A 461 -1.76 8.13 -38.60
C ARG A 461 -0.76 7.34 -39.43
N ALA A 462 0.32 6.88 -38.79
CA ALA A 462 1.32 6.06 -39.46
C ALA A 462 0.73 4.73 -39.99
N MET A 463 -0.25 4.14 -39.30
CA MET A 463 -0.93 2.93 -39.77
C MET A 463 -1.87 3.16 -40.97
N PHE A 464 -2.35 4.39 -41.16
CA PHE A 464 -3.24 4.78 -42.26
C PHE A 464 -2.52 5.59 -43.35
N ASP A 465 -1.19 5.68 -43.30
CA ASP A 465 -0.37 6.48 -44.21
C ASP A 465 -0.81 7.95 -44.30
N LEU A 466 -1.31 8.52 -43.20
CA LEU A 466 -1.79 9.90 -43.12
C LEU A 466 -0.68 10.85 -42.65
N THR A 467 -0.48 11.94 -43.37
CA THR A 467 0.42 13.03 -42.99
C THR A 467 -0.30 14.12 -42.20
N ASP A 468 0.46 15.04 -41.58
CA ASP A 468 -0.12 16.21 -40.91
C ASP A 468 -0.94 17.08 -41.89
N SER A 469 -0.52 17.20 -43.15
CA SER A 469 -1.25 17.95 -44.18
C SER A 469 -2.55 17.26 -44.61
N ASP A 470 -2.61 15.93 -44.58
CA ASP A 470 -3.84 15.19 -44.91
C ASP A 470 -4.93 15.43 -43.86
N MET A 471 -4.55 15.69 -42.60
CA MET A 471 -5.51 15.99 -41.54
C MET A 471 -6.28 17.29 -41.81
N GLU A 472 -5.64 18.31 -42.39
CA GLU A 472 -6.30 19.56 -42.78
C GLU A 472 -7.40 19.30 -43.83
N TRP A 473 -7.13 18.42 -44.81
CA TRP A 473 -8.11 18.01 -45.81
C TRP A 473 -9.24 17.18 -45.21
N VAL A 474 -8.92 16.26 -44.30
CA VAL A 474 -9.92 15.44 -43.60
C VAL A 474 -10.88 16.33 -42.80
N GLU A 475 -10.38 17.31 -42.05
CA GLU A 475 -11.21 18.27 -41.32
C GLU A 475 -12.09 19.11 -42.26
N LEU A 476 -11.52 19.59 -43.37
CA LEU A 476 -12.26 20.35 -44.38
C LEU A 476 -13.40 19.52 -44.97
N TRP A 477 -13.12 18.29 -45.42
CA TRP A 477 -14.12 17.42 -46.02
C TRP A 477 -15.20 17.02 -45.02
N ILE A 478 -14.85 16.72 -43.77
CA ILE A 478 -15.84 16.44 -42.72
C ILE A 478 -16.81 17.63 -42.56
N LYS A 479 -16.26 18.86 -42.58
CA LYS A 479 -17.05 20.08 -42.47
C LYS A 479 -17.95 20.31 -43.69
N GLU A 480 -17.42 20.15 -44.90
CA GLU A 480 -18.17 20.38 -46.15
C GLU A 480 -19.24 19.32 -46.40
N THR A 481 -18.94 18.05 -46.12
CA THR A 481 -19.87 16.92 -46.25
C THR A 481 -20.85 16.82 -45.08
N ASN A 482 -20.73 17.69 -44.07
CA ASN A 482 -21.54 17.70 -42.86
C ASN A 482 -21.60 16.35 -42.14
N ILE A 483 -20.49 15.61 -42.13
CA ILE A 483 -20.38 14.40 -41.31
C ILE A 483 -20.42 14.83 -39.84
N ARG A 484 -21.23 14.14 -39.04
CA ARG A 484 -21.40 14.44 -37.61
C ARG A 484 -21.20 13.22 -36.73
N TRP A 485 -21.86 12.11 -37.08
CA TRP A 485 -21.76 10.85 -36.33
C TRP A 485 -22.36 9.68 -37.10
N GLY A 486 -21.98 8.46 -36.70
CA GLY A 486 -22.51 7.19 -37.18
C GLY A 486 -21.80 6.69 -38.46
N TYR A 487 -21.53 5.39 -38.49
CA TYR A 487 -20.86 4.75 -39.63
C TYR A 487 -21.83 4.43 -40.77
N ASP A 488 -23.02 3.89 -40.46
CA ASP A 488 -24.02 3.50 -41.44
C ASP A 488 -25.47 3.65 -40.93
N ALA A 489 -26.43 3.53 -41.85
CA ALA A 489 -27.85 3.60 -41.55
C ALA A 489 -28.33 2.48 -40.60
N LEU A 490 -27.70 1.30 -40.67
CA LEU A 490 -28.00 0.16 -39.80
C LEU A 490 -27.57 0.42 -38.35
N SER A 491 -26.43 1.08 -38.13
CA SER A 491 -25.95 1.46 -36.79
C SER A 491 -26.86 2.49 -36.15
N LYS A 492 -27.37 3.47 -36.91
CA LYS A 492 -28.37 4.43 -36.39
C LYS A 492 -29.65 3.73 -35.95
N LYS A 493 -30.13 2.78 -36.76
CA LYS A 493 -31.31 1.97 -36.44
C LYS A 493 -31.11 1.10 -35.20
N LYS A 494 -29.92 0.52 -35.01
CA LYS A 494 -29.54 -0.23 -33.78
C LYS A 494 -29.52 0.67 -32.54
N MET A 495 -29.24 1.96 -32.69
CA MET A 495 -29.28 2.95 -31.61
C MET A 495 -30.68 3.52 -31.34
N GLY A 496 -31.73 2.99 -32.00
CA GLY A 496 -33.11 3.45 -31.83
C GLY A 496 -33.41 4.79 -32.51
N ILE A 497 -32.56 5.25 -33.41
CA ILE A 497 -32.70 6.51 -34.15
C ILE A 497 -33.12 6.19 -35.59
N PRO A 498 -33.97 7.01 -36.24
CA PRO A 498 -34.35 6.78 -37.63
C PRO A 498 -33.11 6.65 -38.54
N ALA A 499 -33.10 5.62 -39.39
CA ALA A 499 -32.19 5.57 -40.53
C ALA A 499 -32.48 6.76 -41.46
N PHE A 500 -31.45 7.28 -42.15
CA PHE A 500 -31.54 8.46 -43.01
C PHE A 500 -32.90 8.59 -43.74
N GLN A 501 -33.57 9.74 -43.57
CA GLN A 501 -34.49 10.20 -44.59
C GLN A 501 -33.61 10.79 -45.70
N GLU A 502 -33.69 10.20 -46.90
CA GLU A 502 -33.12 10.80 -48.12
C GLU A 502 -33.70 12.19 -48.37
#